data_AF-A0A3S5B1G2-F1
#
_entry.id   AF-A0A3S5B1G2-F1
#
_cell.length_a   1.000
_cell.length_b   1.000
_cell.length_c   1.000
_cell.angle_alpha   90.00
_cell.angle_beta   90.00
_cell.angle_gamma   90.00
#
_symmetry.space_group_name_H-M   'P 1'
#
loop_
_entity.id
_entity.type
_entity.pdbx_description
1 polymer ?
#
loop_
_entity_poly.entity_id
_entity_poly.type
_entity_poly.pdbx_seq_one_letter_code
_entity_poly.pdbx_strand_id
1 'polypeptide(L)' 'MFGSSVAGSRSMGLLPCTISWLFRMITQRQEDIGARFSVRVSAVELTNREETLQDLLATSSQSGFSFKGLSQN' A
#
# COMPACT_ATOMS: atom_id res chain seq x y z
N MET A 1 -8.48 -3.95 11.69
CA MET A 1 -8.49 -3.80 10.21
C MET A 1 -7.07 -3.73 9.67
N PHE A 2 -6.18 -2.98 10.31
CA PHE A 2 -4.72 -3.12 10.14
C PHE A 2 -4.23 -4.29 11.01
N GLY A 3 -3.29 -5.10 10.51
CA GLY A 3 -2.73 -6.24 11.23
C GLY A 3 -1.85 -5.77 12.39
N SER A 4 -1.77 -6.56 13.47
CA SER A 4 -0.85 -6.28 14.58
C SER A 4 0.59 -6.34 14.08
N SER A 5 1.40 -5.31 14.39
CA SER A 5 2.78 -5.14 13.88
C SER A 5 3.79 -6.14 14.45
N VAL A 6 3.35 -7.11 15.24
CA VAL A 6 4.20 -8.21 15.72
C VAL A 6 4.49 -9.15 14.56
N ALA A 7 5.76 -9.22 14.18
CA ALA A 7 6.28 -9.98 13.04
C ALA A 7 5.94 -11.48 13.14
N GLY A 8 4.80 -11.86 12.58
CA GLY A 8 4.36 -13.24 12.47
C GLY A 8 3.33 -13.36 11.37
N SER A 9 3.58 -14.27 10.42
CA SER A 9 2.82 -14.51 9.17
C SER A 9 1.31 -14.73 9.35
N ARG A 10 0.83 -14.89 10.59
CA ARG A 10 -0.57 -15.11 10.95
C ARG A 10 -1.35 -13.85 11.36
N SER A 11 -0.72 -12.66 11.38
CA SER A 11 -1.37 -11.38 11.73
C SER A 11 -1.15 -10.29 10.67
N MET A 12 -1.02 -10.66 9.39
CA MET A 12 -1.12 -9.69 8.30
C MET A 12 -2.58 -9.24 8.18
N GLY A 13 -2.84 -7.95 8.30
CA GLY A 13 -4.19 -7.40 8.14
C GLY A 13 -4.74 -7.69 6.74
N LEU A 14 -6.04 -7.43 6.51
CA LEU A 14 -6.63 -7.58 5.18
C LEU A 14 -5.90 -6.71 4.14
N LEU A 15 -5.40 -5.56 4.56
CA LEU A 15 -4.80 -4.54 3.71
C LEU A 15 -3.58 -5.04 2.90
N PRO A 16 -2.50 -5.60 3.51
CA PRO A 16 -1.39 -6.15 2.74
C PRO A 16 -1.80 -7.31 1.83
N CYS A 17 -2.78 -8.14 2.22
CA CYS A 17 -3.28 -9.23 1.40
C CYS A 17 -3.99 -8.73 0.13
N THR A 18 -4.90 -7.77 0.27
CA THR A 18 -5.65 -7.20 -0.85
C THR A 18 -4.74 -6.44 -1.82
N ILE A 19 -3.74 -5.72 -1.32
CA ILE A 19 -2.76 -5.03 -2.18
C ILE A 19 -1.98 -6.04 -3.03
N SER A 20 -1.45 -7.11 -2.43
CA SER A 20 -0.72 -8.14 -3.18
C SER A 20 -1.56 -8.78 -4.28
N TRP A 21 -2.83 -9.07 -4.00
CA TRP A 21 -3.74 -9.64 -5.00
C TRP A 21 -4.05 -8.66 -6.14
N LEU A 22 -4.29 -7.39 -5.81
CA LEU A 22 -4.51 -6.34 -6.80
C LEU A 22 -3.32 -6.23 -7.77
N PHE A 23 -2.10 -6.15 -7.23
CA PHE A 23 -0.89 -6.07 -8.07
C PHE A 23 -0.74 -7.31 -8.95
N ARG A 24 -0.97 -8.51 -8.41
CA ARG A 24 -0.94 -9.75 -9.21
C ARG A 24 -1.90 -9.68 -10.39
N MET A 25 -3.12 -9.20 -10.18
CA MET A 25 -4.11 -9.06 -11.26
C MET A 25 -3.73 -7.97 -12.26
N ILE A 26 -3.15 -6.86 -11.81
CA ILE A 26 -2.66 -5.78 -12.68
C ILE A 26 -1.53 -6.30 -13.58
N THR A 27 -0.58 -7.05 -13.02
CA THR A 27 0.52 -7.65 -13.79
C THR A 27 -0.01 -8.62 -14.85
N GLN A 28 -0.93 -9.51 -14.48
CA GLN A 28 -1.55 -10.45 -15.42
C GLN A 28 -2.25 -9.72 -16.59
N ARG A 29 -3.01 -8.66 -16.28
CA ARG A 29 -3.68 -7.85 -17.30
C ARG A 29 -2.73 -6.99 -18.13
N GLN A 30 -1.60 -6.56 -17.57
CA GLN A 30 -0.56 -5.85 -18.30
C GLN A 30 0.06 -6.75 -19.37
N GLU A 31 0.29 -8.02 -19.05
CA GLU A 31 0.79 -9.02 -20.00
C GLU A 31 -0.24 -9.30 -21.11
N ASP A 32 -1.53 -9.40 -20.76
CA ASP A 32 -2.59 -9.70 -21.73
C ASP A 32 -2.95 -8.53 -22.67
N ILE A 33 -2.92 -7.29 -22.15
CA ILE A 33 -3.46 -6.09 -22.85
C ILE A 33 -2.34 -5.14 -23.30
N GLY A 34 -1.10 -5.35 -22.86
CA GLY A 34 0.05 -4.47 -23.15
C GLY A 34 -0.06 -3.06 -22.54
N ALA A 35 -0.99 -2.86 -21.60
CA ALA A 35 -1.29 -1.55 -21.02
C ALA A 35 -0.41 -1.23 -19.80
N ARG A 36 -0.04 0.05 -19.66
CA ARG A 36 0.68 0.57 -18.50
C ARG A 36 -0.31 1.01 -17.44
N PHE A 37 -0.25 0.38 -16.27
CA PHE A 37 -1.08 0.74 -15.12
C PHE A 37 -0.28 1.56 -14.11
N SER A 38 -0.94 2.53 -13.47
CA SER A 38 -0.39 3.31 -12.37
C SER A 38 -1.37 3.29 -11.20
N VAL A 39 -0.88 2.92 -10.02
CA VAL A 39 -1.67 2.84 -8.79
C VAL A 39 -1.23 3.97 -7.88
N ARG A 40 -2.19 4.77 -7.40
CA ARG A 40 -1.96 5.80 -6.37
C ARG A 40 -2.71 5.43 -5.10
N VAL A 41 -2.14 5.78 -3.96
CA VAL A 41 -2.70 5.52 -2.63
C VAL A 41 -2.79 6.83 -1.87
N SER A 42 -3.91 7.02 -1.18
CA SER A 42 -4.13 8.11 -0.25
C SER A 42 -4.64 7.51 1.05
N ALA A 43 -4.15 7.97 2.19
CA ALA A 43 -4.69 7.60 3.49
C ALA A 43 -4.97 8.89 4.25
N VAL A 44 -6.23 9.08 4.66
CA VAL A 44 -6.68 10.25 5.39
C VAL A 44 -7.35 9.81 6.68
N GLU A 45 -7.16 10.58 7.74
CA GLU A 45 -7.87 10.45 9.00
C GLU A 45 -8.94 11.53 9.10
N LEU A 46 -10.12 11.13 9.58
CA LEU A 46 -11.24 12.01 9.88
C LEU A 46 -11.42 12.06 11.39
N THR A 47 -11.16 13.22 11.99
CA THR A 47 -11.35 13.40 13.44
C THR A 47 -12.69 14.10 13.71
N ASN A 48 -13.61 13.39 14.36
CA ASN A 48 -14.98 13.88 14.64
C ASN A 48 -15.02 15.10 15.60
N ARG A 49 -13.90 15.44 16.24
CA ARG A 49 -13.84 16.50 17.25
C ARG A 49 -13.70 17.91 16.66
N GLU A 50 -13.06 18.03 15.50
CA GLU A 50 -12.79 19.31 14.84
C GLU A 50 -13.14 19.29 13.34
N GLU A 51 -13.75 18.20 12.85
CA GLU A 51 -14.05 17.98 11.42
C GLU A 51 -12.84 18.18 10.50
N THR A 52 -11.64 17.96 11.03
CA THR A 52 -10.39 18.12 10.30
C THR A 52 -10.06 16.83 9.54
N LEU A 53 -9.72 17.00 8.26
CA LEU A 53 -9.15 15.96 7.40
C LEU A 53 -7.63 16.04 7.48
N GLN A 54 -7.00 14.98 7.98
CA GLN A 54 -5.55 14.88 8.06
C GLN A 54 -5.03 13.84 7.06
N ASP A 55 -4.13 14.25 6.15
CA ASP A 55 -3.44 13.31 5.27
C ASP A 55 -2.34 12.57 6.05
N LEU A 56 -2.51 11.25 6.20
CA LEU A 56 -1.60 10.36 6.90
C LEU A 56 -0.37 9.99 6.06
N LEU A 57 -0.40 10.19 4.74
CA LEU A 57 0.72 9.93 3.84
C LEU A 57 1.51 11.19 3.49
N ALA A 58 1.11 12.36 3.98
CA ALA A 58 1.77 13.63 3.66
C ALA A 58 3.30 13.58 3.88
N THR A 59 3.76 13.05 5.03
CA THR A 59 5.18 12.92 5.35
C THR A 59 5.89 11.85 4.52
N SER A 60 5.20 10.75 4.20
CA SER A 60 5.75 9.64 3.41
C SER A 60 5.83 9.95 1.92
N SER A 61 4.99 10.86 1.41
CA SER A 61 5.00 11.28 0.00
C SER A 61 6.23 12.11 -0.38
N GLN A 62 6.85 12.80 0.58
CA GLN A 62 8.03 13.64 0.36
C GLN A 62 9.35 12.85 0.38
N SER A 63 9.36 11.69 1.01
CA SER A 63 10.50 10.76 1.00
C SER A 63 10.22 9.66 -0.01
N GLY A 64 10.71 9.82 -1.24
CA GLY A 64 10.57 8.79 -2.27
C GLY A 64 10.98 7.41 -1.73
N PHE A 65 10.05 6.46 -1.75
CA PHE A 65 10.26 5.10 -1.29
C PHE A 65 11.40 4.45 -2.12
N SER A 66 12.62 4.47 -1.59
CA SER A 66 13.74 3.73 -2.18
C SER A 66 13.60 2.26 -1.81
N PHE A 67 13.02 1.47 -2.71
CA PHE A 67 13.01 0.01 -2.60
C PHE A 67 14.45 -0.48 -2.75
N LYS A 68 15.14 -0.62 -1.62
CA LYS A 68 16.43 -1.32 -1.59
C LYS A 68 16.12 -2.79 -1.78
N GLY A 69 16.15 -3.23 -3.03
CA GLY A 69 16.00 -4.63 -3.40
C GLY A 69 16.91 -5.46 -2.52
N LEU A 70 16.32 -6.44 -1.82
CA LEU A 70 17.07 -7.45 -1.11
C LEU A 70 17.85 -8.25 -2.16
N SER A 71 19.10 -7.84 -2.34
CA SER A 71 20.14 -8.63 -2.97
C SER A 71 20.18 -9.97 -2.26
N GLN A 72 19.93 -11.01 -3.04
CA GLN A 72 19.98 -12.40 -2.63
C GLN A 72 21.27 -12.73 -1.87
N ASN A 73 21.16 -13.66 -0.94
CA ASN A 73 22.18 -14.66 -0.64
C ASN A 73 21.51 -16.02 -0.73
#